data_AF-A0A7C1R7E6-F1
#
_entry.id   AF-A0A7C1R7E6-F1
#
_cell.length_a   1.000
_cell.length_b   1.000
_cell.length_c   1.000
_cell.angle_alpha   90.00
_cell.angle_beta   90.00
_cell.angle_gamma   90.00
#
_symmetry.space_group_name_H-M   'P 1'
#
loop_
_entity.id
_entity.type
_entity.pdbx_description
1 polymer ?
#
loop_
_entity_poly.entity_id
_entity_poly.type
_entity_poly.pdbx_seq_one_letter_code
_entity_poly.pdbx_strand_id
1 'polypeptide(L)' 'MNQVIKVLTIFASIFIPLTFITGVYGMNFTNIPELSLKYGYLFFWIFIIIIGISLILFFKKEKWL' A
#
# COMPACT_ATOMS: atom_id res chain seq x y z
N MET A 1 -2.62 -3.93 -26.96
CA MET A 1 -2.06 -3.15 -25.83
C MET A 1 -0.74 -3.78 -25.43
N ASN A 2 0.33 -3.01 -25.30
CA ASN A 2 1.66 -3.59 -25.05
C ASN A 2 1.70 -4.25 -23.66
N GLN A 3 2.10 -5.52 -23.59
CA GLN A 3 2.17 -6.29 -22.33
C GLN A 3 3.05 -5.59 -21.28
N VAL A 4 4.11 -4.93 -21.72
CA VAL A 4 5.02 -4.16 -20.87
C VAL A 4 4.29 -3.04 -20.13
N ILE A 5 3.46 -2.26 -20.83
CA ILE A 5 2.70 -1.16 -20.21
C ILE A 5 1.70 -1.72 -19.20
N LYS A 6 1.05 -2.85 -19.51
CA LYS A 6 0.10 -3.51 -18.59
C LYS A 6 0.78 -3.89 -17.26
N VAL A 7 1.96 -4.51 -17.32
CA VAL A 7 2.72 -4.91 -16.12
C VAL A 7 3.15 -3.68 -15.31
N LEU A 8 3.67 -2.64 -15.97
CA LEU A 8 4.07 -1.41 -15.30
C LEU A 8 2.89 -0.71 -14.61
N THR A 9 1.73 -0.63 -15.27
CA THR A 9 0.51 -0.04 -14.69
C THR A 9 0.02 -0.82 -13.47
N ILE A 10 0.05 -2.16 -13.52
CA ILE A 10 -0.32 -3.01 -12.38
C ILE A 10 0.63 -2.76 -11.20
N PHE A 11 1.94 -2.75 -11.45
CA PHE A 11 2.94 -2.44 -10.42
C PHE A 11 2.71 -1.05 -9.82
N ALA A 12 2.60 -0.01 -10.65
CA ALA A 12 2.40 1.35 -10.19
C ALA A 12 1.11 1.50 -9.35
N SER A 13 0.01 0.88 -9.80
CA SER A 13 -1.29 0.94 -9.09
C SER A 13 -1.25 0.32 -7.70
N ILE A 14 -0.36 -0.66 -7.47
CA ILE A 14 -0.14 -1.27 -6.15
C ILE A 14 0.84 -0.42 -5.32
N PHE A 15 1.96 -0.01 -5.91
CA PHE A 15 3.03 0.66 -5.18
C PHE A 15 2.72 2.12 -4.81
N ILE A 16 2.01 2.87 -5.65
CA ILE A 16 1.67 4.28 -5.39
C ILE A 16 0.90 4.46 -4.06
N PRO A 17 -0.25 3.80 -3.82
CA PRO A 17 -0.97 3.97 -2.57
C PRO A 17 -0.17 3.47 -1.36
N LEU A 18 0.58 2.36 -1.49
CA LEU A 18 1.43 1.84 -0.41
C LEU A 18 2.57 2.81 -0.04
N THR A 19 3.20 3.41 -1.05
CA THR A 19 4.28 4.39 -0.87
C THR A 19 3.73 5.67 -0.25
N PHE A 20 2.53 6.10 -0.65
CA PHE A 20 1.88 7.26 -0.05
C PHE A 20 1.65 7.07 1.46
N ILE A 21 1.11 5.93 1.88
CA ILE A 21 0.88 5.63 3.30
C ILE A 21 2.21 5.61 4.07
N THR A 22 3.23 4.94 3.53
CA THR A 22 4.57 4.92 4.12
C THR A 22 5.17 6.33 4.21
N GLY A 23 4.97 7.15 3.19
CA GLY A 23 5.41 8.55 3.16
C GLY A 23 4.75 9.39 4.25
N VAL A 24 3.43 9.23 4.46
CA VAL A 24 2.69 9.91 5.54
C VAL A 24 3.21 9.51 6.92
N TYR A 25 3.41 8.23 7.16
CA TYR A 25 3.94 7.71 8.42
C TYR A 25 5.44 7.95 8.62
N GLY A 26 6.18 8.25 7.54
CA GLY A 26 7.61 8.60 7.58
C GLY A 26 7.88 10.11 7.71
N MET A 27 6.84 10.94 7.73
CA MET A 27 7.01 12.37 7.97
C MET A 27 7.37 12.63 9.45
N ASN A 28 8.21 13.64 9.70
CA ASN A 28 8.65 14.04 11.05
C ASN A 28 7.55 14.73 11.87
N PHE A 29 6.37 14.12 11.98
CA PHE A 29 5.32 14.60 12.87
C PHE A 29 5.66 14.22 14.31
N THR A 30 5.81 15.22 15.17
CA THR A 30 6.14 15.03 16.60
C THR A 30 5.03 14.33 17.38
N ASN A 31 3.79 14.31 16.88
CA ASN A 31 2.62 13.77 17.58
C ASN A 31 1.70 13.01 16.61
N ILE A 32 2.16 11.84 16.13
CA ILE A 32 1.29 10.88 15.43
C ILE A 32 0.65 9.98 16.50
N PRO A 33 -0.64 10.17 16.83
CA PRO A 33 -1.29 9.43 17.92
C PRO A 33 -1.33 7.91 17.66
N GLU A 34 -1.31 7.47 16.40
CA GLU A 34 -1.24 6.04 16.06
C GLU A 34 0.13 5.41 16.35
N LEU A 35 1.21 6.20 16.36
CA LEU A 35 2.59 5.71 16.57
C LEU A 35 2.95 5.56 18.05
N SER A 36 2.27 6.30 18.94
CA SER A 36 2.47 6.22 20.39
C SER A 36 1.81 4.99 21.03
N LEU A 37 0.97 4.28 20.27
CA LEU A 37 0.40 2.99 20.68
C LEU A 37 1.50 1.94 20.75
N LYS A 38 1.52 1.14 21.83
CA LYS A 38 2.47 0.03 22.05
C LYS A 38 2.60 -0.93 20.87
N TYR A 39 1.53 -1.08 20.07
CA TYR A 39 1.47 -1.94 18.90
C TYR A 39 1.23 -1.17 17.59
N GLY A 40 1.33 0.16 17.58
CA GLY A 40 1.05 1.00 16.41
C GLY A 40 1.85 0.60 15.17
N TYR A 41 3.14 0.30 15.37
CA TYR A 41 4.01 -0.19 14.29
C TYR A 41 3.55 -1.54 13.72
N LEU A 42 3.11 -2.47 14.57
CA LEU A 42 2.63 -3.78 14.12
C LEU A 42 1.28 -3.68 13.42
N PHE A 43 0.37 -2.83 13.91
CA PHE A 43 -0.89 -2.51 13.25
C PHE A 43 -0.68 -1.89 11.87
N PHE A 44 0.28 -0.96 11.74
CA PHE A 44 0.65 -0.36 10.47
C PHE A 44 1.10 -1.39 9.44
N TRP A 45 1.96 -2.35 9.83
CA TRP A 45 2.39 -3.43 8.94
C TRP A 45 1.22 -4.33 8.50
N ILE A 46 0.36 -4.73 9.43
CA ILE A 46 -0.84 -5.52 9.12
C ILE A 46 -1.74 -4.75 8.14
N PHE A 47 -1.93 -3.45 8.37
CA PHE A 47 -2.74 -2.60 7.52
C PHE A 47 -2.18 -2.49 6.10
N ILE A 48 -0.86 -2.26 5.95
CA ILE A 48 -0.19 -2.22 4.65
C ILE A 48 -0.31 -3.55 3.90
N ILE A 49 -0.12 -4.67 4.59
CA ILE A 49 -0.23 -6.01 3.98
C ILE A 49 -1.67 -6.27 3.54
N ILE A 50 -2.67 -5.92 4.35
CA ILE A 50 -4.09 -6.06 4.00
C ILE A 50 -4.41 -5.22 2.75
N ILE A 51 -3.96 -3.98 2.69
CA ILE A 51 -4.16 -3.12 1.51
C ILE A 51 -3.50 -3.73 0.27
N GLY A 52 -2.24 -4.15 0.38
CA GLY A 52 -1.51 -4.80 -0.72
C GLY A 52 -2.24 -6.03 -1.26
N ILE A 53 -2.68 -6.93 -0.36
CA ILE A 53 -3.45 -8.13 -0.73
C ILE A 53 -4.80 -7.74 -1.36
N SER A 54 -5.50 -6.76 -0.80
CA SER A 54 -6.80 -6.32 -1.31
C SER A 54 -6.71 -5.79 -2.74
N LEU A 55 -5.65 -5.01 -3.05
CA LEU A 55 -5.40 -4.48 -4.39
C LEU A 55 -5.05 -5.61 -5.36
N ILE A 56 -4.22 -6.57 -4.96
CA ILE A 56 -3.91 -7.75 -5.78
C ILE A 56 -5.18 -8.54 -6.09
N LEU A 57 -6.03 -8.79 -5.09
CA LEU A 57 -7.29 -9.52 -5.27
C LEU A 57 -8.27 -8.75 -6.17
N PHE A 58 -8.34 -7.42 -6.04
CA PHE A 58 -9.14 -6.56 -6.90
C PHE A 58 -8.70 -6.66 -8.37
N PHE A 59 -7.41 -6.49 -8.65
CA PHE A 59 -6.87 -6.59 -10.02
C PHE A 59 -6.98 -8.00 -10.61
N LYS A 60 -6.89 -9.04 -9.77
CA LYS A 60 -7.13 -10.44 -10.17
C LYS A 60 -8.59 -10.68 -10.54
N LYS A 61 -9.53 -10.09 -9.79
CA LYS A 61 -10.98 -10.22 -10.05
C LYS A 61 -11.38 -9.55 -11.37
N GLU A 62 -10.78 -8.40 -11.68
CA GLU A 62 -11.03 -7.66 -12.92
C GLU A 62 -10.40 -8.32 -14.17
N LYS A 63 -9.66 -9.43 -14.04
CA LYS A 63 -8.87 -10.10 -15.13
C LYS A 63 -7.81 -9.19 -15.76
N TRP A 64 -7.38 -8.15 -15.04
CA TRP A 64 -6.29 -7.27 -15.48
C TRP A 64 -4.93 -7.90 -15.18
N LEU A 65 -4.85 -8.72 -14.13
CA LEU A 65 -3.73 -9.65 -13.87
C LEU A 65 -3.95 -11.00 -14.56
#